data_AF-A0A1R1HZ39-F1
#
_entry.id   AF-A0A1R1HZ39-F1
#
_cell.length_a   1.000
_cell.length_b   1.000
_cell.length_c   1.000
_cell.angle_alpha   90.00
_cell.angle_beta   90.00
_cell.angle_gamma   90.00
#
_symmetry.space_group_name_H-M   'P 1'
#
loop_
_entity.id
_entity.type
_entity.pdbx_description
1 polymer ?
#
loop_
_entity_poly.entity_id
_entity_poly.type
_entity_poly.pdbx_seq_one_letter_code
_entity_poly.pdbx_strand_id
1 'polypeptide(L)'
;MIVVDTSLSMRAEERYARVAEALGVTLTQLQPTDHVALITFDDGARVAYRGPRGDDPQAVLNELPAQPSGDQTDIGAGLELGLEELERPDAKAAGALVLITDGDLDTKPDSPFAEPTSEGWVDLKARAAALSARDIATYALSVEEETDAGLMTGVFPDTQEIPVTQFADVLSDLRMQLLTFQAKQKLDPDLAAGALTAKFTNTKALGAGKHSATLQFSSTYGLLPAHLTGLAAEVTGSAPVTVEGLPDEVILTPGQTVDLPLTLTVDEWDGSQSDLLITAVADSSWSDVVRTELRTPVELTLTATPLQLVDEPAPAASEDAVAGETPQPTPSRTAVAPAPPDTEQAELDPLPLIIGGAVLVLLGLAALFYFSRAKLEGSLTVLRDGQLVQEMLLTGRSVSLTPPQPGMGPSGAVSAMAGKREQVLIKAAVDGGKPAKAKLADGESVRVGEYELVYTGTRSRVLAKIS
;
A
#
# COMPACT_ATOMS: atom_id res chain seq x y z
N MET A 1 13.22 5.16 -17.84
CA MET A 1 13.83 5.66 -19.08
C MET A 1 13.82 7.17 -19.04
N ILE A 2 14.92 7.78 -19.46
CA ILE A 2 15.18 9.21 -19.36
C ILE A 2 15.68 9.68 -20.73
N VAL A 3 15.01 10.67 -21.31
CA VAL A 3 15.27 11.23 -22.64
C VAL A 3 15.65 12.69 -22.44
N VAL A 4 16.92 13.02 -22.67
CA VAL A 4 17.52 14.31 -22.31
C VAL A 4 17.93 15.08 -23.55
N ASP A 5 17.49 16.31 -23.64
CA ASP A 5 17.89 17.26 -24.66
C ASP A 5 19.38 17.65 -24.52
N THR A 6 20.14 17.56 -25.62
CA THR A 6 21.54 17.94 -25.73
C THR A 6 21.80 19.03 -26.78
N SER A 7 20.75 19.76 -27.16
CA SER A 7 20.80 20.92 -28.05
C SER A 7 21.56 22.11 -27.45
N LEU A 8 22.04 23.02 -28.29
CA LEU A 8 22.88 24.14 -27.87
C LEU A 8 22.16 25.11 -26.92
N SER A 9 20.83 25.23 -26.99
CA SER A 9 20.01 26.04 -26.07
C SER A 9 20.20 25.62 -24.62
N MET A 10 20.40 24.33 -24.36
CA MET A 10 20.63 23.78 -23.03
C MET A 10 21.90 24.33 -22.33
N ARG A 11 22.78 25.05 -23.04
CA ARG A 11 23.93 25.77 -22.43
C ARG A 11 23.50 27.03 -21.67
N ALA A 12 22.41 27.65 -22.07
CA ALA A 12 21.95 28.89 -21.46
C ALA A 12 21.66 28.66 -19.98
N GLU A 13 22.04 29.62 -19.13
CA GLU A 13 21.73 29.64 -17.69
C GLU A 13 22.00 28.31 -16.96
N GLU A 14 23.03 27.57 -17.39
CA GLU A 14 23.42 26.28 -16.79
C GLU A 14 22.27 25.24 -16.78
N ARG A 15 21.29 25.34 -17.69
CA ARG A 15 20.13 24.43 -17.80
C ARG A 15 20.57 22.96 -17.82
N TYR A 16 21.51 22.63 -18.70
CA TYR A 16 22.06 21.28 -18.79
C TYR A 16 22.71 20.79 -17.49
N ALA A 17 23.47 21.66 -16.81
CA ALA A 17 24.12 21.30 -15.56
C ALA A 17 23.08 21.04 -14.45
N ARG A 18 22.02 21.84 -14.39
CA ARG A 18 20.88 21.63 -13.46
C ARG A 18 20.16 20.31 -13.73
N VAL A 19 19.97 19.95 -15.00
CA VAL A 19 19.40 18.64 -15.38
C VAL A 19 20.31 17.51 -14.93
N ALA A 20 21.62 17.57 -15.21
CA ALA A 20 22.57 16.56 -14.78
C ALA A 20 22.62 16.40 -13.25
N GLU A 21 22.58 17.51 -12.50
CA GLU A 21 22.54 17.50 -11.03
C GLU A 21 21.31 16.78 -10.50
N ALA A 22 20.11 17.14 -10.98
CA ALA A 22 18.88 16.52 -10.50
C ALA A 22 18.75 15.06 -10.93
N LEU A 23 19.23 14.71 -12.13
CA LEU A 23 19.33 13.32 -12.57
C LEU A 23 20.25 12.53 -11.64
N GLY A 24 21.36 13.12 -11.18
CA GLY A 24 22.22 12.51 -10.17
C GLY A 24 21.48 12.19 -8.88
N VAL A 25 20.73 13.16 -8.35
CA VAL A 25 19.87 12.94 -7.17
C VAL A 25 18.88 11.81 -7.43
N THR A 26 18.20 11.81 -8.57
CA THR A 26 17.22 10.79 -8.94
C THR A 26 17.85 9.39 -8.99
N LEU A 27 19.01 9.26 -9.64
CA LEU A 27 19.72 7.99 -9.77
C LEU A 27 20.18 7.44 -8.42
N THR A 28 20.50 8.30 -7.44
CA THR A 28 20.81 7.86 -6.07
C THR A 28 19.61 7.29 -5.33
N GLN A 29 18.40 7.64 -5.75
CA GLN A 29 17.16 7.16 -5.14
C GLN A 29 16.69 5.82 -5.71
N LEU A 30 17.12 5.46 -6.92
CA LEU A 30 16.82 4.17 -7.54
C LEU A 30 17.58 3.03 -6.85
N GLN A 31 17.07 1.80 -6.90
CA GLN A 31 17.77 0.60 -6.44
C GLN A 31 18.90 0.22 -7.43
N PRO A 32 19.98 -0.47 -6.99
CA PRO A 32 21.07 -0.87 -7.89
C PRO A 32 20.60 -1.77 -9.04
N THR A 33 19.50 -2.51 -8.82
CA THR A 33 18.89 -3.43 -9.77
C THR A 33 17.88 -2.78 -10.71
N ASP A 34 17.48 -1.53 -10.46
CA ASP A 34 16.53 -0.83 -11.34
C ASP A 34 17.15 -0.63 -12.72
N HIS A 35 16.38 -0.89 -13.78
CA HIS A 35 16.86 -0.75 -15.14
C HIS A 35 16.71 0.69 -15.64
N VAL A 36 17.81 1.27 -16.12
CA VAL A 36 17.86 2.62 -16.66
C VAL A 36 18.24 2.55 -18.13
N ALA A 37 17.46 3.25 -18.95
CA ALA A 37 17.83 3.66 -20.30
C ALA A 37 17.96 5.18 -20.28
N LEU A 38 19.13 5.68 -20.63
CA LEU A 38 19.41 7.10 -20.81
C LEU A 38 19.60 7.36 -22.30
N ILE A 39 18.73 8.20 -22.84
CA ILE A 39 18.74 8.63 -24.22
C ILE A 39 19.09 10.11 -24.22
N THR A 40 19.98 10.50 -25.13
CA THR A 40 20.23 11.91 -25.43
C THR A 40 19.72 12.22 -26.83
N PHE A 41 19.13 13.40 -27.03
CA PHE A 41 18.66 13.81 -28.34
C PHE A 41 18.98 15.28 -28.64
N ASP A 42 19.20 15.56 -29.92
CA ASP A 42 19.40 16.89 -30.47
C ASP A 42 19.04 16.88 -31.98
N ASP A 43 20.02 16.84 -32.87
CA ASP A 43 19.90 16.60 -34.32
C ASP A 43 19.37 15.20 -34.68
N GLY A 44 19.37 14.31 -33.70
CA GLY A 44 18.85 12.95 -33.71
C GLY A 44 18.93 12.38 -32.30
N ALA A 45 18.63 11.08 -32.13
CA ALA A 45 18.65 10.45 -30.80
C ALA A 45 19.67 9.30 -30.71
N ARG A 46 20.22 9.08 -29.52
CA ARG A 46 21.08 7.92 -29.22
C ARG A 46 20.87 7.41 -27.81
N VAL A 47 21.03 6.09 -27.63
CA VAL A 47 21.10 5.48 -26.30
C VAL A 47 22.49 5.73 -25.73
N ALA A 48 22.59 6.60 -24.73
CA ALA A 48 23.82 6.89 -24.01
C ALA A 48 24.13 5.79 -22.98
N TYR A 49 23.11 5.28 -22.29
CA TYR A 49 23.25 4.20 -21.31
C TYR A 49 22.07 3.24 -21.40
N ARG A 50 22.34 1.94 -21.21
CA ARG A 50 21.32 0.90 -21.01
C ARG A 50 21.85 -0.15 -20.05
N GLY A 51 21.19 -0.35 -18.92
CA GLY A 51 21.65 -1.30 -17.92
C GLY A 51 20.96 -1.18 -16.57
N PRO A 52 21.24 -2.09 -15.63
CA PRO A 52 20.90 -1.86 -14.22
C PRO A 52 21.64 -0.63 -13.71
N ARG A 53 21.02 0.20 -12.87
CA ARG A 53 21.63 1.41 -12.28
C ARG A 53 23.02 1.13 -11.69
N GLY A 54 23.25 -0.06 -11.15
CA GLY A 54 24.53 -0.49 -10.57
C GLY A 54 24.77 0.16 -9.22
N ASP A 55 25.89 -0.12 -8.54
CA ASP A 55 26.17 0.46 -7.21
C ASP A 55 26.64 1.93 -7.28
N ASP A 56 27.24 2.34 -8.40
CA ASP A 56 27.71 3.70 -8.65
C ASP A 56 26.73 4.44 -9.58
N PRO A 57 25.84 5.30 -9.05
CA PRO A 57 24.91 6.08 -9.88
C PRO A 57 25.64 7.05 -10.83
N GLN A 58 26.87 7.45 -10.49
CA GLN A 58 27.65 8.38 -11.32
C GLN A 58 28.07 7.72 -12.64
N ALA A 59 28.19 6.40 -12.70
CA ALA A 59 28.51 5.68 -13.92
C ALA A 59 27.46 5.92 -15.02
N VAL A 60 26.17 5.99 -14.65
CA VAL A 60 25.08 6.32 -15.59
C VAL A 60 25.17 7.77 -16.05
N LEU A 61 25.41 8.71 -15.11
CA LEU A 61 25.54 10.14 -15.44
C LEU A 61 26.73 10.44 -16.33
N ASN A 62 27.84 9.72 -16.19
CA ASN A 62 29.05 9.95 -16.98
C ASN A 62 28.86 9.62 -18.48
N GLU A 63 27.74 8.98 -18.86
CA GLU A 63 27.37 8.76 -20.26
C GLU A 63 26.71 9.98 -20.91
N LEU A 64 26.27 10.96 -20.11
CA LEU A 64 25.88 12.27 -20.62
C LEU A 64 27.09 12.97 -21.26
N PRO A 65 26.94 13.65 -22.40
CA PRO A 65 28.01 14.45 -22.95
C PRO A 65 28.42 15.55 -21.95
N ALA A 66 29.72 15.85 -21.89
CA ALA A 66 30.24 16.84 -20.95
C ALA A 66 29.64 18.25 -21.16
N GLN A 67 29.20 18.55 -22.38
CA GLN A 67 28.47 19.77 -22.74
C GLN A 67 27.44 19.42 -23.82
N PRO A 68 26.26 20.07 -23.82
CA PRO A 68 25.34 19.94 -24.93
C PRO A 68 25.92 20.69 -26.14
N SER A 69 25.71 20.17 -27.34
CA SER A 69 26.38 20.66 -28.55
C SER A 69 25.60 20.47 -29.85
N GLY A 70 24.42 19.86 -29.82
CA GLY A 70 23.64 19.66 -31.03
C GLY A 70 22.99 20.97 -31.49
N ASP A 71 22.78 21.09 -32.80
CA ASP A 71 22.28 22.34 -33.40
C ASP A 71 20.75 22.42 -33.43
N GLN A 72 20.06 21.34 -33.04
CA GLN A 72 18.61 21.14 -33.18
C GLN A 72 18.00 20.45 -31.97
N THR A 73 16.67 20.43 -31.91
CA THR A 73 15.84 19.84 -30.85
C THR A 73 14.78 18.91 -31.47
N ASP A 74 15.20 17.74 -31.94
CA ASP A 74 14.31 16.71 -32.51
C ASP A 74 13.69 15.83 -31.42
N ILE A 75 12.65 16.38 -30.78
CA ILE A 75 11.87 15.70 -29.73
C ILE A 75 11.29 14.37 -30.25
N GLY A 76 10.83 14.35 -31.51
CA GLY A 76 10.25 13.17 -32.12
C GLY A 76 11.24 12.02 -32.24
N ALA A 77 12.48 12.29 -32.65
CA ALA A 77 13.56 11.30 -32.67
C ALA A 77 13.89 10.77 -31.27
N GLY A 78 13.89 11.65 -30.25
CA GLY A 78 14.05 11.26 -28.85
C GLY A 78 12.96 10.30 -28.37
N LEU A 79 11.69 10.61 -28.68
CA LEU A 79 10.53 9.77 -28.34
C LEU A 79 10.48 8.47 -29.14
N GLU A 80 10.88 8.48 -30.40
CA GLU A 80 11.00 7.29 -31.25
C GLU A 80 11.94 6.26 -30.61
N LEU A 81 13.16 6.69 -30.29
CA LEU A 81 14.13 5.82 -29.65
C LEU A 81 13.67 5.40 -28.25
N GLY A 82 12.96 6.27 -27.53
CA GLY A 82 12.34 5.91 -26.25
C GLY A 82 11.29 4.80 -26.40
N LEU A 83 10.43 4.88 -27.42
CA LEU A 83 9.44 3.84 -27.70
C LEU A 83 10.10 2.53 -28.12
N GLU A 84 11.15 2.56 -28.95
CA GLU A 84 11.92 1.36 -29.31
C GLU A 84 12.45 0.65 -28.06
N GLU A 85 12.93 1.40 -27.07
CA GLU A 85 13.39 0.83 -25.80
C GLU A 85 12.27 0.17 -24.99
N LEU A 86 11.07 0.79 -24.97
CA LEU A 86 9.91 0.23 -24.27
C LEU A 86 9.35 -1.00 -24.98
N GLU A 87 9.44 -1.06 -26.30
CA GLU A 87 8.90 -2.14 -27.12
C GLU A 87 9.76 -3.41 -27.06
N ARG A 88 10.97 -3.34 -26.52
CA ARG A 88 11.86 -4.51 -26.43
C ARG A 88 11.17 -5.68 -25.72
N PRO A 89 11.43 -6.94 -26.14
CA PRO A 89 10.86 -8.12 -25.48
C PRO A 89 11.26 -8.27 -24.01
N ASP A 90 12.42 -7.74 -23.62
CA ASP A 90 12.95 -7.77 -22.26
C ASP A 90 12.65 -6.50 -21.45
N ALA A 91 11.99 -5.51 -22.05
CA ALA A 91 11.57 -4.31 -21.34
C ALA A 91 10.54 -4.67 -20.26
N LYS A 92 10.62 -3.96 -19.13
CA LYS A 92 9.71 -4.19 -18.01
C LYS A 92 8.28 -3.78 -18.39
N ALA A 93 7.31 -4.48 -17.82
CA ALA A 93 5.89 -4.21 -18.01
C ALA A 93 5.43 -2.92 -17.31
N ALA A 94 6.22 -2.41 -16.36
CA ALA A 94 5.95 -1.16 -15.68
C ALA A 94 7.21 -0.30 -15.56
N GLY A 95 7.06 1.02 -15.57
CA GLY A 95 8.18 1.95 -15.48
C GLY A 95 7.78 3.40 -15.73
N ALA A 96 8.76 4.22 -16.08
CA ALA A 96 8.54 5.61 -16.44
C ALA A 96 9.37 6.03 -17.65
N LEU A 97 8.80 6.92 -18.47
CA LEU A 97 9.46 7.67 -19.53
C LEU A 97 9.45 9.15 -19.12
N VAL A 98 10.63 9.74 -19.01
CA VAL A 98 10.83 11.14 -18.63
C VAL A 98 11.53 11.85 -19.79
N LEU A 99 10.84 12.80 -20.43
CA LEU A 99 11.41 13.72 -21.41
C LEU A 99 11.86 15.00 -20.70
N ILE A 100 13.06 15.49 -20.99
CA ILE A 100 13.60 16.72 -20.42
C ILE A 100 14.11 17.60 -21.56
N THR A 101 13.54 18.79 -21.73
CA THR A 101 13.91 19.74 -22.79
C THR A 101 13.69 21.19 -22.36
N ASP A 102 14.46 22.10 -22.95
CA ASP A 102 14.31 23.54 -22.79
C ASP A 102 13.79 24.25 -24.05
N GLY A 103 13.56 23.50 -25.13
CA GLY A 103 13.40 24.05 -26.46
C GLY A 103 12.02 23.83 -27.08
N ASP A 104 11.78 24.63 -28.12
CA ASP A 104 10.75 24.38 -29.11
C ASP A 104 11.22 23.28 -30.07
N LEU A 105 10.27 22.64 -30.75
CA LEU A 105 10.57 21.68 -31.80
C LEU A 105 11.34 22.38 -32.93
N ASP A 106 12.61 22.01 -33.10
CA ASP A 106 13.47 22.49 -34.18
C ASP A 106 14.21 21.30 -34.80
N THR A 107 13.96 21.03 -36.07
CA THR A 107 14.47 19.83 -36.75
C THR A 107 14.93 20.14 -38.17
N LYS A 108 15.64 19.18 -38.80
CA LYS A 108 15.93 19.28 -40.23
C LYS A 108 14.61 19.18 -41.03
N PRO A 109 14.49 19.91 -42.16
CA PRO A 109 13.29 19.84 -43.01
C PRO A 109 12.92 18.43 -43.52
N ASP A 110 13.86 17.51 -43.53
CA ASP A 110 13.67 16.11 -43.93
C ASP A 110 13.43 15.15 -42.75
N SER A 111 13.40 15.65 -41.51
CA SER A 111 13.02 14.85 -40.34
C SER A 111 11.56 14.38 -40.47
N PRO A 112 11.27 13.10 -40.18
CA PRO A 112 9.88 12.62 -40.15
C PRO A 112 9.06 13.27 -39.03
N PHE A 113 9.71 14.02 -38.14
CA PHE A 113 9.11 14.69 -36.99
C PHE A 113 9.05 16.22 -37.14
N ALA A 114 9.31 16.76 -38.34
CA ALA A 114 9.45 18.20 -38.56
C ALA A 114 8.24 19.06 -38.16
N GLU A 115 7.05 18.48 -38.14
CA GLU A 115 5.83 19.12 -37.68
C GLU A 115 5.08 18.12 -36.80
N PRO A 116 4.36 18.54 -35.72
CA PRO A 116 3.57 17.65 -34.87
C PRO A 116 2.48 16.85 -35.61
N THR A 117 2.21 17.20 -36.86
CA THR A 117 1.23 16.53 -37.75
C THR A 117 1.86 15.60 -38.78
N SER A 118 3.19 15.50 -38.82
CA SER A 118 3.93 14.62 -39.73
C SER A 118 3.66 13.14 -39.46
N GLU A 119 3.92 12.29 -40.45
CA GLU A 119 3.69 10.84 -40.37
C GLU A 119 4.43 10.19 -39.20
N GLY A 120 5.64 10.67 -38.86
CA GLY A 120 6.40 10.18 -37.70
C GLY A 120 5.62 10.32 -36.39
N TRP A 121 5.00 11.47 -36.11
CA TRP A 121 4.20 11.66 -34.90
C TRP A 121 2.95 10.77 -34.84
N VAL A 122 2.34 10.52 -36.00
CA VAL A 122 1.20 9.59 -36.10
C VAL A 122 1.64 8.16 -35.76
N ASP A 123 2.80 7.73 -36.24
CA ASP A 123 3.38 6.43 -35.91
C ASP A 123 3.72 6.31 -34.42
N LEU A 124 4.37 7.32 -33.84
CA LEU A 124 4.67 7.35 -32.39
C LEU A 124 3.41 7.17 -31.55
N LYS A 125 2.33 7.86 -31.90
CA LYS A 125 1.05 7.74 -31.19
C LYS A 125 0.46 6.34 -31.31
N ALA A 126 0.52 5.72 -32.48
CA ALA A 126 0.01 4.37 -32.69
C ALA A 126 0.81 3.33 -31.87
N ARG A 127 2.15 3.47 -31.86
CA ARG A 127 3.07 2.64 -31.09
C ARG A 127 2.88 2.81 -29.58
N ALA A 128 2.78 4.04 -29.10
CA ALA A 128 2.46 4.32 -27.70
C ALA A 128 1.13 3.71 -27.27
N ALA A 129 0.08 3.80 -28.10
CA ALA A 129 -1.21 3.17 -27.82
C ALA A 129 -1.12 1.63 -27.73
N ALA A 130 -0.25 1.01 -28.52
CA ALA A 130 0.01 -0.44 -28.44
C ALA A 130 0.69 -0.86 -27.13
N LEU A 131 1.33 0.08 -26.41
CA LEU A 131 1.92 -0.14 -25.09
C LEU A 131 0.94 0.09 -23.94
N SER A 132 -0.35 0.41 -24.20
CA SER A 132 -1.35 0.69 -23.16
C SER A 132 -1.61 -0.44 -22.16
N ALA A 133 -1.23 -1.68 -22.49
CA ALA A 133 -1.26 -2.82 -21.56
C ALA A 133 -0.11 -2.77 -20.52
N ARG A 134 0.84 -1.85 -20.65
CA ARG A 134 1.96 -1.63 -19.75
C ARG A 134 1.68 -0.43 -18.85
N ASP A 135 2.10 -0.53 -17.60
CA ASP A 135 1.98 0.55 -16.62
C ASP A 135 3.18 1.51 -16.75
N ILE A 136 3.14 2.40 -17.75
CA ILE A 136 4.20 3.36 -18.03
C ILE A 136 3.73 4.76 -17.63
N ALA A 137 4.35 5.35 -16.61
CA ALA A 137 4.16 6.78 -16.31
C ALA A 137 4.98 7.64 -17.28
N THR A 138 4.37 8.70 -17.79
CA THR A 138 5.00 9.58 -18.77
C THR A 138 5.07 11.01 -18.23
N TYR A 139 6.25 11.63 -18.35
CA TYR A 139 6.50 12.98 -17.86
C TYR A 139 7.25 13.81 -18.89
N ALA A 140 6.79 15.04 -19.05
CA ALA A 140 7.44 16.06 -19.87
C ALA A 140 7.93 17.18 -18.96
N LEU A 141 9.25 17.30 -18.79
CA LEU A 141 9.88 18.23 -17.87
C LEU A 141 10.42 19.41 -18.68
N SER A 142 9.73 20.53 -18.58
CA SER A 142 10.13 21.79 -19.20
C SER A 142 11.15 22.50 -18.32
N VAL A 143 12.30 22.82 -18.89
CA VAL A 143 13.33 23.60 -18.19
C VAL A 143 13.03 25.11 -18.23
N GLU A 144 12.13 25.54 -19.12
CA GLU A 144 11.63 26.92 -19.26
C GLU A 144 10.10 27.02 -19.10
N GLU A 145 9.55 28.23 -19.11
CA GLU A 145 8.10 28.47 -19.04
C GLU A 145 7.39 28.16 -20.37
N GLU A 146 8.05 28.38 -21.51
CA GLU A 146 7.54 28.11 -22.86
C GLU A 146 8.48 27.08 -23.52
N THR A 147 7.98 25.87 -23.77
CA THR A 147 8.71 24.77 -24.42
C THR A 147 7.73 23.86 -25.15
N ASP A 148 8.21 23.08 -26.12
CA ASP A 148 7.41 22.05 -26.79
C ASP A 148 7.45 20.68 -26.11
N ALA A 149 7.85 20.61 -24.83
CA ALA A 149 7.80 19.37 -24.05
C ALA A 149 6.37 18.76 -24.03
N GLY A 150 5.34 19.60 -24.09
CA GLY A 150 3.93 19.18 -24.16
C GLY A 150 3.54 18.42 -25.44
N LEU A 151 4.38 18.41 -26.48
CA LEU A 151 4.18 17.54 -27.65
C LEU A 151 4.13 16.05 -27.27
N MET A 152 4.78 15.68 -26.17
CA MET A 152 4.70 14.33 -25.60
C MET A 152 3.27 13.94 -25.23
N THR A 153 2.40 14.88 -24.85
CA THR A 153 0.97 14.64 -24.60
C THR A 153 0.22 14.20 -25.88
N GLY A 154 0.71 14.58 -27.06
CA GLY A 154 0.19 14.12 -28.35
C GLY A 154 0.45 12.63 -28.61
N VAL A 155 1.55 12.10 -28.08
CA VAL A 155 1.98 10.69 -28.20
C VAL A 155 1.43 9.85 -27.05
N PHE A 156 1.55 10.36 -25.83
CA PHE A 156 1.12 9.74 -24.58
C PHE A 156 0.11 10.66 -23.88
N PRO A 157 -1.20 10.45 -24.07
CA PRO A 157 -2.24 11.37 -23.57
C PRO A 157 -2.26 11.59 -22.05
N ASP A 158 -1.74 10.64 -21.28
CA ASP A 158 -1.67 10.70 -19.81
C ASP A 158 -0.37 11.35 -19.29
N THR A 159 0.40 12.00 -20.16
CA THR A 159 1.65 12.66 -19.78
C THR A 159 1.42 13.79 -18.80
N GLN A 160 2.22 13.80 -17.74
CA GLN A 160 2.27 14.90 -16.79
C GLN A 160 3.32 15.91 -17.24
N GLU A 161 2.86 17.11 -17.58
CA GLU A 161 3.74 18.25 -17.84
C GLU A 161 4.18 18.87 -16.51
N ILE A 162 5.48 18.93 -16.31
CA ILE A 162 6.11 19.33 -15.05
C ILE A 162 6.90 20.61 -15.29
N PRO A 163 6.54 21.72 -14.63
CA PRO A 163 7.31 22.95 -14.74
C PRO A 163 8.64 22.82 -14.00
N VAL A 164 9.64 23.58 -14.43
CA VAL A 164 10.99 23.61 -13.84
C VAL A 164 11.00 23.78 -12.31
N THR A 165 10.02 24.51 -11.76
CA THR A 165 9.91 24.76 -10.31
C THR A 165 9.56 23.52 -9.49
N GLN A 166 8.98 22.49 -10.12
CA GLN A 166 8.57 21.24 -9.48
C GLN A 166 9.49 20.07 -9.85
N PHE A 167 10.54 20.33 -10.62
CA PHE A 167 11.43 19.31 -11.17
C PHE A 167 12.02 18.37 -10.10
N ALA A 168 12.57 18.95 -9.03
CA ALA A 168 13.16 18.17 -7.93
C ALA A 168 12.12 17.36 -7.14
N ASP A 169 10.92 17.92 -6.96
CA ASP A 169 9.82 17.28 -6.24
C ASP A 169 9.30 16.08 -7.04
N VAL A 170 9.06 16.25 -8.34
CA VAL A 170 8.56 15.17 -9.19
C VAL A 170 9.59 14.06 -9.37
N LEU A 171 10.87 14.39 -9.52
CA LEU A 171 11.91 13.37 -9.57
C LEU A 171 12.03 12.59 -8.25
N SER A 172 11.78 13.24 -7.12
CA SER A 172 11.71 12.55 -5.82
C SER A 172 10.46 11.67 -5.70
N ASP A 173 9.33 12.13 -6.23
CA ASP A 173 8.09 11.35 -6.31
C ASP A 173 8.16 10.20 -7.32
N LEU A 174 9.03 10.30 -8.33
CA LEU A 174 9.19 9.27 -9.37
C LEU A 174 9.56 7.92 -8.76
N ARG A 175 10.48 7.91 -7.78
CA ARG A 175 10.81 6.70 -7.03
C ARG A 175 9.55 6.10 -6.42
N MET A 176 8.74 6.92 -5.77
CA MET A 176 7.54 6.44 -5.08
C MET A 176 6.52 5.87 -6.08
N GLN A 177 6.40 6.46 -7.26
CA GLN A 177 5.55 5.93 -8.32
C GLN A 177 6.10 4.62 -8.90
N LEU A 178 7.41 4.52 -9.13
CA LEU A 178 8.05 3.27 -9.55
C LEU A 178 7.84 2.16 -8.52
N LEU A 179 7.91 2.49 -7.24
CA LEU A 179 7.64 1.56 -6.16
C LEU A 179 6.16 1.17 -6.08
N THR A 180 5.24 2.09 -6.34
CA THR A 180 3.81 1.79 -6.52
C THR A 180 3.59 0.81 -7.68
N PHE A 181 4.26 0.99 -8.81
CA PHE A 181 4.18 0.06 -9.94
C PHE A 181 4.73 -1.32 -9.61
N GLN A 182 5.89 -1.38 -8.95
CA GLN A 182 6.48 -2.64 -8.51
C GLN A 182 5.57 -3.37 -7.50
N ALA A 183 4.95 -2.62 -6.57
CA ALA A 183 4.02 -3.17 -5.61
C ALA A 183 2.78 -3.75 -6.31
N LYS A 184 2.20 -3.01 -7.26
CA LYS A 184 1.07 -3.49 -8.08
C LYS A 184 1.44 -4.76 -8.85
N GLN A 185 2.56 -4.75 -9.57
CA GLN A 185 3.04 -5.92 -10.33
C GLN A 185 3.25 -7.15 -9.43
N LYS A 186 3.79 -6.97 -8.22
CA LYS A 186 3.95 -8.07 -7.25
C LYS A 186 2.60 -8.58 -6.73
N LEU A 187 1.60 -7.71 -6.64
CA LEU A 187 0.28 -7.99 -6.10
C LEU A 187 -0.69 -8.58 -7.13
N ASP A 188 -0.48 -8.32 -8.42
CA ASP A 188 -1.36 -8.79 -9.49
C ASP A 188 -1.65 -10.30 -9.46
N PRO A 189 -0.67 -11.21 -9.23
CA PRO A 189 -0.95 -12.63 -9.14
C PRO A 189 -1.90 -12.99 -7.98
N ASP A 190 -1.72 -12.31 -6.84
CA ASP A 190 -2.55 -12.47 -5.65
C ASP A 190 -3.99 -12.02 -5.92
N LEU A 191 -4.17 -10.87 -6.57
CA LEU A 191 -5.50 -10.36 -6.89
C LEU A 191 -6.21 -11.16 -8.00
N ALA A 192 -5.46 -11.72 -8.95
CA ALA A 192 -6.02 -12.46 -10.06
C ALA A 192 -6.39 -13.91 -9.70
N ALA A 193 -5.63 -14.57 -8.82
CA ALA A 193 -5.76 -16.00 -8.54
C ALA A 193 -5.91 -16.35 -7.05
N GLY A 194 -5.78 -15.37 -6.16
CA GLY A 194 -5.98 -15.57 -4.73
C GLY A 194 -7.44 -15.94 -4.42
N ALA A 195 -7.60 -16.79 -3.43
CA ALA A 195 -8.87 -17.30 -2.99
C ALA A 195 -8.87 -17.50 -1.47
N LEU A 196 -10.02 -17.23 -0.85
CA LEU A 196 -10.32 -17.63 0.52
C LEU A 196 -11.29 -18.80 0.46
N THR A 197 -11.02 -19.84 1.24
CA THR A 197 -11.90 -21.02 1.30
C THR A 197 -12.28 -21.34 2.73
N ALA A 198 -13.51 -21.82 2.90
CA ALA A 198 -14.00 -22.40 4.14
C ALA A 198 -14.52 -23.82 3.88
N LYS A 199 -14.05 -24.79 4.67
CA LYS A 199 -14.45 -26.19 4.49
C LYS A 199 -14.56 -26.90 5.84
N PHE A 200 -15.64 -27.65 6.01
CA PHE A 200 -15.74 -28.60 7.12
C PHE A 200 -14.84 -29.82 6.87
N THR A 201 -14.05 -30.16 7.87
CA THR A 201 -13.19 -31.35 7.90
C THR A 201 -13.66 -32.29 9.01
N ASN A 202 -13.37 -33.59 8.85
CA ASN A 202 -13.75 -34.65 9.79
C ASN A 202 -15.25 -34.83 10.02
N THR A 203 -16.09 -34.34 9.12
CA THR A 203 -17.55 -34.53 9.20
C THR A 203 -17.96 -35.79 8.45
N LYS A 204 -18.53 -36.75 9.18
CA LYS A 204 -19.40 -37.78 8.58
C LYS A 204 -20.79 -37.17 8.32
N ALA A 205 -21.67 -37.89 7.64
CA ALA A 205 -23.08 -37.51 7.59
C ALA A 205 -23.57 -37.28 9.04
N LEU A 206 -24.17 -36.12 9.28
CA LEU A 206 -24.65 -35.74 10.60
C LEU A 206 -26.15 -35.99 10.62
N GLY A 207 -26.62 -36.84 11.54
CA GLY A 207 -28.03 -36.95 11.90
C GLY A 207 -28.39 -36.04 13.09
N ALA A 208 -29.56 -36.23 13.68
CA ALA A 208 -29.96 -35.50 14.89
C ALA A 208 -28.97 -35.74 16.06
N GLY A 209 -28.72 -34.71 16.87
CA GLY A 209 -27.86 -34.75 18.04
C GLY A 209 -26.69 -33.78 18.01
N LYS A 210 -25.75 -33.97 18.94
CA LYS A 210 -24.58 -33.11 19.15
C LYS A 210 -23.34 -33.74 18.52
N HIS A 211 -22.66 -32.98 17.66
CA HIS A 211 -21.52 -33.43 16.87
C HIS A 211 -20.33 -32.48 17.02
N SER A 212 -19.13 -33.03 17.01
CA SER A 212 -17.91 -32.23 16.89
C SER A 212 -17.53 -32.12 15.42
N ALA A 213 -17.21 -30.91 14.98
CA ALA A 213 -16.75 -30.64 13.63
C ALA A 213 -15.51 -29.73 13.67
N THR A 214 -14.75 -29.71 12.58
CA THR A 214 -13.64 -28.77 12.42
C THR A 214 -13.87 -27.95 11.16
N LEU A 215 -13.97 -26.63 11.31
CA LEU A 215 -14.06 -25.72 10.19
C LEU A 215 -12.67 -25.20 9.85
N GLN A 216 -12.21 -25.49 8.65
CA GLN A 216 -10.92 -25.04 8.13
C GLN A 216 -11.12 -23.82 7.24
N PHE A 217 -10.42 -22.74 7.56
CA PHE A 217 -10.25 -21.59 6.68
C PHE A 217 -8.88 -21.63 6.03
N SER A 218 -8.78 -21.32 4.74
CA SER A 218 -7.51 -21.25 4.04
C SER A 218 -7.45 -20.04 3.10
N SER A 219 -6.29 -19.38 3.08
CA SER A 219 -5.96 -18.31 2.14
C SER A 219 -4.90 -18.79 1.15
N THR A 220 -5.10 -18.54 -0.15
CA THR A 220 -4.07 -18.78 -1.18
C THR A 220 -3.33 -17.50 -1.58
N TYR A 221 -3.69 -16.35 -1.02
CA TYR A 221 -2.97 -15.09 -1.23
C TYR A 221 -1.55 -15.19 -0.64
N GLY A 222 -0.53 -14.90 -1.44
CA GLY A 222 0.89 -14.97 -1.05
C GLY A 222 1.43 -13.70 -0.38
N LEU A 223 0.77 -12.56 -0.57
CA LEU A 223 1.14 -11.26 -0.03
C LEU A 223 0.03 -10.62 0.80
N LEU A 224 -1.25 -10.85 0.46
CA LEU A 224 -2.36 -10.23 1.17
C LEU A 224 -2.77 -11.02 2.41
N PRO A 225 -2.74 -10.42 3.61
CA PRO A 225 -3.45 -10.98 4.75
C PRO A 225 -4.95 -10.84 4.53
N ALA A 226 -5.73 -11.81 5.00
CA ALA A 226 -7.18 -11.76 4.95
C ALA A 226 -7.77 -11.68 6.37
N HIS A 227 -8.82 -10.89 6.50
CA HIS A 227 -9.60 -10.69 7.71
C HIS A 227 -11.04 -11.05 7.41
N LEU A 228 -11.52 -12.12 8.03
CA LEU A 228 -12.89 -12.57 7.93
C LEU A 228 -13.65 -12.05 9.16
N THR A 229 -14.76 -11.35 8.94
CA THR A 229 -15.60 -10.79 9.99
C THR A 229 -17.07 -11.14 9.76
N GLY A 230 -17.87 -11.08 10.83
CA GLY A 230 -19.30 -11.38 10.75
C GLY A 230 -19.54 -12.82 10.34
N LEU A 231 -18.75 -13.75 10.88
CA LEU A 231 -18.89 -15.17 10.59
C LEU A 231 -20.27 -15.64 11.03
N ALA A 232 -21.01 -16.25 10.11
CA ALA A 232 -22.33 -16.80 10.37
C ALA A 232 -22.47 -18.19 9.76
N ALA A 233 -23.34 -18.98 10.37
CA ALA A 233 -23.77 -20.26 9.87
C ALA A 233 -25.17 -20.12 9.28
N GLU A 234 -25.32 -20.43 8.01
CA GLU A 234 -26.59 -20.39 7.29
C GLU A 234 -26.99 -21.81 6.92
N VAL A 235 -28.22 -22.20 7.26
CA VAL A 235 -28.79 -23.48 6.86
C VAL A 235 -29.76 -23.25 5.71
N THR A 236 -29.54 -23.94 4.60
CA THR A 236 -30.52 -24.04 3.53
C THR A 236 -31.24 -25.37 3.67
N GLY A 237 -32.55 -25.35 3.92
CA GLY A 237 -33.36 -26.55 4.17
C GLY A 237 -34.24 -26.41 5.40
N SER A 238 -34.71 -27.54 5.96
CA SER A 238 -35.57 -27.55 7.15
C SER A 238 -34.84 -27.99 8.42
N ALA A 239 -33.61 -28.49 8.34
CA ALA A 239 -32.86 -28.97 9.49
C ALA A 239 -32.54 -27.80 10.45
N PRO A 240 -33.03 -27.80 11.70
CA PRO A 240 -32.64 -26.83 12.71
C PRO A 240 -31.22 -27.16 13.21
N VAL A 241 -30.24 -26.29 12.89
CA VAL A 241 -28.85 -26.45 13.34
C VAL A 241 -28.43 -25.26 14.19
N THR A 242 -27.87 -25.53 15.35
CA THR A 242 -27.15 -24.55 16.17
C THR A 242 -25.65 -24.82 16.08
N VAL A 243 -24.87 -23.77 15.79
CA VAL A 243 -23.41 -23.83 15.69
C VAL A 243 -22.79 -23.07 16.87
N GLU A 244 -22.02 -23.79 17.70
CA GLU A 244 -21.26 -23.23 18.81
C GLU A 244 -19.75 -23.22 18.50
N GLY A 245 -19.04 -22.20 18.99
CA GLY A 245 -17.58 -22.07 18.85
C GLY A 245 -17.11 -21.26 17.64
N LEU A 246 -18.03 -20.65 16.88
CA LEU A 246 -17.67 -19.75 15.79
C LEU A 246 -17.21 -18.40 16.37
N PRO A 247 -15.99 -17.91 16.09
CA PRO A 247 -15.52 -16.62 16.57
C PRO A 247 -16.12 -15.46 15.75
N ASP A 248 -16.09 -14.26 16.30
CA ASP A 248 -16.55 -13.05 15.60
C ASP A 248 -15.64 -12.68 14.42
N GLU A 249 -14.36 -13.02 14.51
CA GLU A 249 -13.35 -12.74 13.49
C GLU A 249 -12.30 -13.86 13.33
N VAL A 250 -11.74 -13.97 12.12
CA VAL A 250 -10.58 -14.82 11.81
C VAL A 250 -9.60 -14.03 10.97
N ILE A 251 -8.34 -13.98 11.39
CA ILE A 251 -7.25 -13.35 10.61
C ILE A 251 -6.37 -14.45 10.05
N LEU A 252 -6.20 -14.44 8.73
CA LEU A 252 -5.32 -15.33 7.98
C LEU A 252 -4.12 -14.52 7.47
N THR A 253 -2.91 -14.87 7.89
CA THR A 253 -1.70 -14.39 7.24
C THR A 253 -1.61 -14.95 5.80
N PRO A 254 -0.75 -14.39 4.93
CA PRO A 254 -0.60 -14.92 3.59
C PRO A 254 -0.29 -16.42 3.57
N GLY A 255 -1.00 -17.18 2.73
CA GLY A 255 -0.88 -18.64 2.59
C GLY A 255 -1.36 -19.46 3.80
N GLN A 256 -1.96 -18.83 4.82
CA GLN A 256 -2.28 -19.53 6.06
C GLN A 256 -3.54 -20.40 5.94
N THR A 257 -3.51 -21.51 6.66
CA THR A 257 -4.66 -22.34 6.99
C THR A 257 -4.89 -22.35 8.51
N VAL A 258 -6.15 -22.17 8.94
CA VAL A 258 -6.56 -22.18 10.35
C VAL A 258 -7.71 -23.16 10.54
N ASP A 259 -7.58 -24.04 11.51
CA ASP A 259 -8.63 -24.99 11.91
C ASP A 259 -9.34 -24.49 13.17
N LEU A 260 -10.68 -24.40 13.11
CA LEU A 260 -11.53 -24.00 14.22
C LEU A 260 -12.38 -25.18 14.68
N PRO A 261 -12.25 -25.62 15.94
CA PRO A 261 -13.12 -26.64 16.50
C PRO A 261 -14.51 -26.04 16.73
N LEU A 262 -15.53 -26.69 16.19
CA LEU A 262 -16.93 -26.31 16.34
C LEU A 262 -17.72 -27.45 16.96
N THR A 263 -18.84 -27.06 17.56
CA THR A 263 -19.85 -27.97 18.07
C THR A 263 -21.16 -27.70 17.35
N LEU A 264 -21.67 -28.71 16.66
CA LEU A 264 -22.92 -28.64 15.90
C LEU A 264 -23.99 -29.37 16.69
N THR A 265 -25.12 -28.73 16.96
CA THR A 265 -26.29 -29.37 17.53
C THR A 265 -27.39 -29.33 16.50
N VAL A 266 -27.84 -30.51 16.05
CA VAL A 266 -28.93 -30.63 15.09
C VAL A 266 -30.16 -31.19 15.80
N ASP A 267 -31.25 -30.42 15.86
CA ASP A 267 -32.49 -30.92 16.47
C ASP A 267 -33.20 -31.89 15.51
N GLU A 268 -34.27 -32.53 15.98
CA GLU A 268 -35.05 -33.46 15.15
C GLU A 268 -35.58 -32.77 13.88
N TRP A 269 -35.43 -33.43 12.72
CA TRP A 269 -35.97 -32.96 11.45
C TRP A 269 -36.55 -34.12 10.62
N ASP A 270 -37.21 -33.79 9.51
CA ASP A 270 -37.97 -34.72 8.67
C ASP A 270 -37.14 -35.59 7.72
N GLY A 271 -35.81 -35.59 7.87
CA GLY A 271 -34.87 -36.27 6.99
C GLY A 271 -34.65 -35.61 5.63
N SER A 272 -35.24 -34.44 5.36
CA SER A 272 -34.99 -33.71 4.11
C SER A 272 -33.55 -33.19 4.04
N GLN A 273 -33.00 -33.14 2.82
CA GLN A 273 -31.64 -32.68 2.56
C GLN A 273 -31.51 -31.21 2.96
N SER A 274 -30.52 -30.91 3.79
CA SER A 274 -30.20 -29.55 4.22
C SER A 274 -28.69 -29.30 4.14
N ASP A 275 -28.32 -28.07 3.82
CA ASP A 275 -26.92 -27.65 3.64
C ASP A 275 -26.57 -26.61 4.70
N LEU A 276 -25.49 -26.86 5.44
CA LEU A 276 -24.88 -25.88 6.33
C LEU A 276 -23.74 -25.16 5.61
N LEU A 277 -23.88 -23.85 5.43
CA LEU A 277 -22.88 -22.98 4.81
C LEU A 277 -22.32 -22.00 5.85
N ILE A 278 -21.05 -21.66 5.71
CA ILE A 278 -20.44 -20.56 6.48
C ILE A 278 -20.32 -19.34 5.59
N THR A 279 -20.84 -18.21 6.04
CA THR A 279 -20.72 -16.91 5.40
C THR A 279 -19.86 -15.97 6.25
N ALA A 280 -19.14 -15.06 5.60
CA ALA A 280 -18.34 -14.02 6.25
C ALA A 280 -18.09 -12.87 5.27
N VAL A 281 -17.80 -11.68 5.80
CA VAL A 281 -17.25 -10.57 5.03
C VAL A 281 -15.73 -10.70 5.04
N ALA A 282 -15.13 -10.78 3.86
CA ALA A 282 -13.69 -10.85 3.71
C ALA A 282 -13.12 -9.47 3.34
N ASP A 283 -12.09 -9.05 4.07
CA ASP A 283 -11.33 -7.84 3.80
C ASP A 283 -9.83 -8.06 4.06
N SER A 284 -9.00 -7.07 3.77
CA SER A 284 -7.58 -7.07 4.11
C SER A 284 -7.24 -5.84 4.92
N SER A 285 -6.33 -5.99 5.89
CA SER A 285 -5.70 -4.83 6.54
C SER A 285 -4.94 -3.92 5.55
N TRP A 286 -4.71 -4.38 4.31
CA TRP A 286 -4.05 -3.63 3.25
C TRP A 286 -5.04 -3.03 2.24
N SER A 287 -6.34 -3.34 2.33
CA SER A 287 -7.33 -2.93 1.31
C SER A 287 -7.36 -1.42 1.07
N ASP A 288 -7.25 -0.61 2.12
CA ASP A 288 -7.21 0.85 1.98
C ASP A 288 -5.98 1.32 1.20
N VAL A 289 -4.79 0.78 1.53
CA VAL A 289 -3.55 1.13 0.83
C VAL A 289 -3.60 0.69 -0.62
N VAL A 290 -4.06 -0.54 -0.90
CA VAL A 290 -4.16 -1.04 -2.27
C VAL A 290 -5.17 -0.24 -3.09
N ARG A 291 -6.34 0.09 -2.50
CA ARG A 291 -7.40 0.82 -3.19
C ARG A 291 -7.06 2.30 -3.40
N THR A 292 -6.38 2.94 -2.44
CA THR A 292 -6.10 4.38 -2.49
C THR A 292 -4.73 4.70 -3.08
N GLU A 293 -3.67 4.05 -2.61
CA GLU A 293 -2.29 4.32 -3.04
C GLU A 293 -1.95 3.58 -4.32
N LEU A 294 -2.32 2.28 -4.43
CA LEU A 294 -2.08 1.50 -5.66
C LEU A 294 -3.22 1.64 -6.68
N ARG A 295 -4.31 2.34 -6.32
CA ARG A 295 -5.50 2.56 -7.16
C ARG A 295 -6.04 1.26 -7.78
N THR A 296 -5.90 0.15 -7.06
CA THR A 296 -6.24 -1.17 -7.54
C THR A 296 -7.44 -1.68 -6.75
N PRO A 297 -8.53 -2.13 -7.41
CA PRO A 297 -9.65 -2.70 -6.70
C PRO A 297 -9.23 -3.97 -5.96
N VAL A 298 -9.68 -4.11 -4.72
CA VAL A 298 -9.49 -5.32 -3.92
C VAL A 298 -10.86 -5.83 -3.54
N GLU A 299 -11.17 -7.03 -4.02
CA GLU A 299 -12.35 -7.79 -3.68
C GLU A 299 -11.90 -9.18 -3.23
N LEU A 300 -11.98 -9.43 -1.93
CA LEU A 300 -11.74 -10.76 -1.37
C LEU A 300 -13.08 -11.47 -1.26
N THR A 301 -13.17 -12.68 -1.80
CA THR A 301 -14.39 -13.49 -1.72
C THR A 301 -14.10 -14.79 -0.99
N LEU A 302 -14.91 -15.10 0.01
CA LEU A 302 -14.88 -16.39 0.68
C LEU A 302 -15.73 -17.41 -0.10
N THR A 303 -15.10 -18.48 -0.54
CA THR A 303 -15.78 -19.64 -1.12
C THR A 303 -15.94 -20.72 -0.06
N ALA A 304 -17.17 -20.92 0.41
CA ALA A 304 -17.47 -21.96 1.39
C ALA A 304 -17.99 -23.24 0.72
N THR A 305 -17.51 -24.40 1.16
CA THR A 305 -18.05 -25.70 0.75
C THR A 305 -19.19 -26.09 1.69
N PRO A 306 -20.43 -26.28 1.19
CA PRO A 306 -21.56 -26.67 2.03
C PRO A 306 -21.33 -28.03 2.71
N LEU A 307 -21.67 -28.13 3.99
CA LEU A 307 -21.76 -29.40 4.70
C LEU A 307 -23.17 -29.97 4.53
N GLN A 308 -23.26 -31.12 3.88
CA GLN A 308 -24.51 -31.84 3.66
C GLN A 308 -24.97 -32.52 4.95
N LEU A 309 -26.19 -32.25 5.37
CA LEU A 309 -26.88 -32.90 6.49
C LEU A 309 -27.80 -33.96 5.92
N VAL A 310 -27.57 -35.21 6.33
CA VAL A 310 -28.33 -36.37 5.86
C VAL A 310 -28.74 -37.14 7.09
N ASP A 311 -30.04 -37.44 7.21
CA ASP A 311 -30.53 -38.34 8.24
C ASP A 311 -29.99 -39.73 7.96
N GLU A 312 -28.84 -40.04 8.55
CA GLU A 312 -28.29 -41.38 8.52
C GLU A 312 -29.16 -42.22 9.46
N PRO A 313 -29.93 -43.19 8.94
CA PRO A 313 -30.85 -43.96 9.76
C PRO A 313 -30.05 -44.59 10.89
N ALA A 314 -30.46 -44.33 12.12
CA ALA A 314 -29.79 -44.81 13.32
C ALA A 314 -29.40 -46.28 13.10
N PRO A 315 -28.11 -46.66 13.23
CA PRO A 315 -27.66 -48.01 12.95
C PRO A 315 -28.56 -48.95 13.74
N ALA A 316 -29.31 -49.79 13.02
CA ALA A 316 -30.31 -50.67 13.59
C ALA A 316 -29.69 -51.33 14.82
N ALA A 317 -30.24 -51.02 16.00
CA ALA A 317 -29.68 -51.42 17.28
C ALA A 317 -29.37 -52.92 17.20
N SER A 318 -28.09 -53.24 17.18
CA SER A 318 -27.64 -54.62 17.17
C SER A 318 -28.00 -55.18 18.54
N GLU A 319 -29.08 -55.96 18.63
CA GLU A 319 -29.62 -56.52 19.89
C GLU A 319 -28.65 -57.48 20.62
N ASP A 320 -27.45 -57.72 20.11
CA ASP A 320 -26.45 -58.58 20.73
C ASP A 320 -25.30 -57.77 21.37
N ALA A 321 -25.56 -57.13 22.52
CA ALA A 321 -24.49 -56.65 23.40
C ALA A 321 -24.82 -56.96 24.87
N VAL A 322 -24.21 -58.05 25.32
CA VAL A 322 -24.24 -58.64 26.66
C VAL A 322 -23.80 -57.64 27.75
N ALA A 323 -24.51 -57.71 28.87
CA ALA A 323 -24.31 -56.96 30.10
C ALA A 323 -22.84 -56.95 30.62
N GLY A 324 -22.35 -55.76 30.97
CA GLY A 324 -21.09 -55.57 31.67
C GLY A 324 -21.03 -54.22 32.42
N GLU A 325 -21.16 -54.31 33.73
CA GLU A 325 -20.76 -53.40 34.82
C GLU A 325 -20.80 -51.86 34.65
N THR A 326 -21.69 -51.26 35.44
CA THR A 326 -21.82 -49.83 35.77
C THR A 326 -20.78 -49.37 36.80
N PRO A 327 -20.09 -48.23 36.60
CA PRO A 327 -19.51 -47.46 37.70
C PRO A 327 -20.42 -46.29 38.11
N GLN A 328 -20.57 -46.11 39.43
CA GLN A 328 -21.33 -45.05 40.10
C GLN A 328 -20.79 -43.63 39.79
N PRO A 329 -21.67 -42.61 39.66
CA PRO A 329 -21.27 -41.21 39.68
C PRO A 329 -21.26 -40.60 41.09
N THR A 330 -20.22 -39.81 41.36
CA THR A 330 -20.05 -38.94 42.54
C THR A 330 -20.80 -37.61 42.33
N PRO A 331 -21.49 -37.04 43.34
CA PRO A 331 -22.19 -35.77 43.17
C PRO A 331 -21.24 -34.57 43.32
N SER A 332 -21.20 -33.71 42.30
CA SER A 332 -20.59 -32.38 42.37
C SER A 332 -21.68 -31.32 42.64
N ARG A 333 -21.34 -30.46 43.59
CA ARG A 333 -22.17 -29.51 44.33
C ARG A 333 -22.36 -28.21 43.54
N THR A 334 -23.62 -27.81 43.35
CA THR A 334 -24.05 -26.50 42.85
C THR A 334 -23.74 -25.39 43.87
N ALA A 335 -23.15 -24.27 43.41
CA ALA A 335 -23.11 -23.02 44.15
C ALA A 335 -23.63 -21.88 43.26
N VAL A 336 -24.70 -21.24 43.74
CA VAL A 336 -25.38 -20.07 43.19
C VAL A 336 -24.76 -18.81 43.83
N ALA A 337 -24.51 -17.76 43.04
CA ALA A 337 -24.23 -16.41 43.52
C ALA A 337 -24.65 -15.35 42.45
N PRO A 338 -24.93 -14.09 42.85
CA PRO A 338 -26.08 -13.34 42.36
C PRO A 338 -25.78 -12.19 41.36
N ALA A 339 -26.89 -11.61 40.86
CA ALA A 339 -27.02 -10.54 39.88
C ALA A 339 -26.32 -9.20 40.23
N PRO A 340 -26.00 -8.36 39.21
CA PRO A 340 -25.50 -6.99 39.40
C PRO A 340 -26.64 -5.97 39.64
N PRO A 341 -26.39 -4.86 40.35
CA PRO A 341 -27.37 -3.81 40.57
C PRO A 341 -27.44 -2.79 39.42
N ASP A 342 -28.57 -2.10 39.42
CA ASP A 342 -29.12 -1.17 38.44
C ASP A 342 -28.26 0.05 38.08
N THR A 343 -28.38 0.44 36.82
CA THR A 343 -27.85 1.66 36.20
C THR A 343 -28.70 2.86 36.62
N GLU A 344 -28.14 3.77 37.42
CA GLU A 344 -28.75 5.05 37.78
C GLU A 344 -28.54 6.06 36.64
N GLN A 345 -29.64 6.43 35.97
CA GLN A 345 -29.65 7.52 34.97
C GLN A 345 -29.68 8.87 35.69
N ALA A 346 -28.64 9.68 35.51
CA ALA A 346 -28.60 11.06 35.98
C ALA A 346 -29.33 11.98 34.98
N GLU A 347 -30.44 12.53 35.43
CA GLU A 347 -31.20 13.63 34.83
C GLU A 347 -30.38 14.93 34.92
N LEU A 348 -30.21 15.65 33.81
CA LEU A 348 -29.60 16.99 33.77
C LEU A 348 -30.65 18.02 33.35
N ASP A 349 -30.94 18.93 34.28
CA ASP A 349 -31.81 20.10 34.06
C ASP A 349 -31.17 21.12 33.08
N PRO A 350 -31.97 21.77 32.21
CA PRO A 350 -31.50 22.84 31.33
C PRO A 350 -31.50 24.21 32.03
N LEU A 351 -30.37 24.93 31.97
CA LEU A 351 -30.27 26.36 32.32
C LEU A 351 -30.17 27.24 31.06
N PRO A 352 -30.61 28.51 31.15
CA PRO A 352 -31.00 29.33 30.01
C PRO A 352 -29.83 30.02 29.28
N LEU A 353 -30.10 30.26 28.01
CA LEU A 353 -29.20 30.60 26.92
C LEU A 353 -29.25 32.11 26.68
N ILE A 354 -28.26 32.87 27.16
CA ILE A 354 -27.98 34.24 26.68
C ILE A 354 -26.45 34.45 26.66
N ILE A 355 -25.95 35.05 25.58
CA ILE A 355 -24.55 35.27 25.13
C ILE A 355 -24.06 34.23 24.08
N GLY A 356 -24.79 34.10 22.96
CA GLY A 356 -24.52 33.12 21.89
C GLY A 356 -23.70 33.58 20.67
N GLY A 357 -23.27 34.84 20.58
CA GLY A 357 -22.63 35.34 19.34
C GLY A 357 -21.12 35.11 19.24
N ALA A 358 -20.37 35.63 20.21
CA ALA A 358 -18.91 35.69 20.12
C ALA A 358 -18.21 34.38 20.52
N VAL A 359 -18.81 33.61 21.44
CA VAL A 359 -18.24 32.34 21.91
C VAL A 359 -18.40 31.23 20.88
N LEU A 360 -19.50 31.20 20.12
CA LEU A 360 -19.70 30.22 19.05
C LEU A 360 -18.80 30.46 17.84
N VAL A 361 -18.47 31.71 17.51
CA VAL A 361 -17.50 32.03 16.44
C VAL A 361 -16.08 31.68 16.87
N LEU A 362 -15.70 31.95 18.12
CA LEU A 362 -14.39 31.55 18.66
C LEU A 362 -14.27 30.03 18.83
N LEU A 363 -15.33 29.34 19.28
CA LEU A 363 -15.38 27.88 19.34
C LEU A 363 -15.41 27.27 17.93
N GLY A 364 -16.09 27.89 16.98
CA GLY A 364 -16.12 27.47 15.58
C GLY A 364 -14.75 27.60 14.90
N LEU A 365 -14.04 28.72 15.10
CA LEU A 365 -12.67 28.91 14.60
C LEU A 365 -11.66 28.03 15.32
N ALA A 366 -11.79 27.84 16.63
CA ALA A 366 -10.96 26.90 17.39
C ALA A 366 -11.23 25.46 16.96
N ALA A 367 -12.47 25.07 16.70
CA ALA A 367 -12.84 23.77 16.15
C ALA A 367 -12.30 23.59 14.73
N LEU A 368 -12.39 24.60 13.86
CA LEU A 368 -11.83 24.54 12.50
C LEU A 368 -10.30 24.36 12.54
N PHE A 369 -9.60 25.07 13.44
CA PHE A 369 -8.17 24.87 13.70
C PHE A 369 -7.84 23.55 14.41
N TYR A 370 -8.80 22.97 15.13
CA TYR A 370 -8.66 21.69 15.80
C TYR A 370 -8.90 20.53 14.84
N PHE A 371 -9.74 20.67 13.82
CA PHE A 371 -10.03 19.66 12.80
C PHE A 371 -9.10 19.71 11.59
N SER A 372 -8.43 20.84 11.32
CA SER A 372 -7.49 20.99 10.19
C SER A 372 -6.06 20.54 10.46
N ARG A 373 -5.75 19.99 11.64
CA ARG A 373 -4.39 19.51 11.96
C ARG A 373 -4.11 18.19 11.26
N ALA A 374 -2.95 18.13 10.60
CA ALA A 374 -2.43 16.92 9.97
C ALA A 374 -2.40 15.76 10.98
N LYS A 375 -2.69 14.55 10.50
CA LYS A 375 -2.54 13.31 11.28
C LYS A 375 -1.08 12.84 11.20
N LEU A 376 -0.60 12.24 12.29
CA LEU A 376 0.62 11.45 12.33
C LEU A 376 0.34 10.12 11.63
N GLU A 377 1.16 9.80 10.65
CA GLU A 377 1.08 8.57 9.87
C GLU A 377 2.52 8.13 9.56
N GLY A 378 2.93 6.95 10.05
CA GLY A 378 4.26 6.39 9.82
C GLY A 378 4.74 5.50 10.96
N SER A 379 6.05 5.31 11.07
CA SER A 379 6.71 4.72 12.24
C SER A 379 7.88 5.57 12.72
N LEU A 380 8.20 5.42 14.00
CA LEU A 380 9.43 5.93 14.59
C LEU A 380 10.28 4.77 15.08
N THR A 381 11.49 4.68 14.55
CA THR A 381 12.46 3.66 14.89
C THR A 381 13.47 4.24 15.87
N VAL A 382 13.63 3.61 17.03
CA VAL A 382 14.61 3.98 18.05
C VAL A 382 15.77 2.99 17.97
N LEU A 383 16.95 3.52 17.64
CA LEU A 383 18.20 2.79 17.54
C LEU A 383 19.13 3.16 18.71
N ARG A 384 19.96 2.22 19.17
CA ARG A 384 21.08 2.45 20.10
C ARG A 384 22.31 1.79 19.50
N ASP A 385 23.36 2.55 19.24
CA ASP A 385 24.58 2.06 18.59
C ASP A 385 24.29 1.29 17.28
N GLY A 386 23.29 1.76 16.52
CA GLY A 386 22.83 1.14 15.27
C GLY A 386 21.93 -0.09 15.43
N GLN A 387 21.68 -0.56 16.66
CA GLN A 387 20.78 -1.69 16.93
C GLN A 387 19.36 -1.22 17.22
N LEU A 388 18.36 -1.91 16.67
CA LEU A 388 16.95 -1.64 16.91
C LEU A 388 16.56 -1.91 18.36
N VAL A 389 16.11 -0.87 19.07
CA VAL A 389 15.61 -0.96 20.45
C VAL A 389 14.08 -1.04 20.46
N GLN A 390 13.43 -0.19 19.68
CA GLN A 390 11.97 -0.08 19.65
C GLN A 390 11.52 0.47 18.29
N GLU A 391 10.45 -0.08 17.72
CA GLU A 391 9.72 0.54 16.61
C GLU A 391 8.31 0.89 17.11
N MET A 392 7.85 2.11 16.84
CA MET A 392 6.54 2.59 17.24
C MET A 392 5.74 3.00 16.01
N LEU A 393 4.51 2.50 15.87
CA LEU A 393 3.57 3.00 14.88
C LEU A 393 3.07 4.39 15.32
N LEU A 394 3.17 5.36 14.42
CA LEU A 394 2.66 6.70 14.64
C LEU A 394 1.27 6.82 14.01
N THR A 395 0.24 6.87 14.85
CA THR A 395 -1.14 7.16 14.44
C THR A 395 -1.75 8.26 15.30
N GLY A 396 -2.66 9.05 14.73
CA GLY A 396 -3.40 10.08 15.46
C GLY A 396 -2.76 11.46 15.32
N ARG A 397 -2.62 12.23 16.40
CA ARG A 397 -2.09 13.61 16.36
C ARG A 397 -0.78 13.78 17.13
N SER A 398 -0.66 13.01 18.20
CA SER A 398 0.54 12.91 19.00
C SER A 398 0.61 11.51 19.58
N VAL A 399 1.82 10.97 19.66
CA VAL A 399 2.11 9.67 20.27
C VAL A 399 3.13 9.92 21.38
N SER A 400 2.86 9.39 22.57
CA SER A 400 3.79 9.44 23.69
C SER A 400 4.91 8.43 23.47
N LEU A 401 6.16 8.87 23.50
CA LEU A 401 7.33 8.01 23.51
C LEU A 401 7.53 7.50 24.92
N THR A 402 7.26 6.21 25.11
CA THR A 402 7.45 5.53 26.40
C THR A 402 8.45 4.40 26.17
N PRO A 403 9.60 4.42 26.86
CA PRO A 403 10.58 3.36 26.72
C PRO A 403 9.98 2.02 27.23
N PRO A 404 10.36 0.88 26.65
CA PRO A 404 9.86 -0.43 27.05
C PRO A 404 10.17 -0.77 28.51
N GLN A 405 11.27 -0.25 29.05
CA GLN A 405 11.63 -0.34 30.47
C GLN A 405 12.26 0.98 30.94
N PRO A 406 12.14 1.35 32.24
CA PRO A 406 12.83 2.51 32.80
C PRO A 406 14.34 2.47 32.49
N GLY A 407 14.90 3.57 32.00
CA GLY A 407 16.30 3.64 31.56
C GLY A 407 16.64 2.97 30.22
N MET A 408 15.68 2.32 29.53
CA MET A 408 15.90 1.70 28.21
C MET A 408 15.19 2.45 27.08
N GLY A 409 15.56 3.71 26.90
CA GLY A 409 15.14 4.51 25.74
C GLY A 409 14.81 5.96 26.09
N PRO A 410 14.60 6.79 25.06
CA PRO A 410 14.10 8.13 25.24
C PRO A 410 12.61 8.12 25.63
N SER A 411 12.21 9.04 26.50
CA SER A 411 10.82 9.36 26.82
C SER A 411 10.44 10.73 26.24
N GLY A 412 9.17 10.93 25.88
CA GLY A 412 8.74 12.20 25.27
C GLY A 412 7.45 12.10 24.46
N ALA A 413 7.35 12.92 23.41
CA ALA A 413 6.22 12.92 22.50
C ALA A 413 6.64 13.22 21.06
N VAL A 414 5.94 12.57 20.13
CA VAL A 414 5.95 12.89 18.69
C VAL A 414 4.62 13.56 18.37
N SER A 415 4.63 14.57 17.51
CA SER A 415 3.41 15.29 17.11
C SER A 415 3.47 15.67 15.63
N ALA A 416 2.32 15.62 14.94
CA ALA A 416 2.24 16.05 13.55
C ALA A 416 2.44 17.57 13.46
N MET A 417 3.18 18.02 12.44
CA MET A 417 3.31 19.46 12.17
C MET A 417 2.17 19.96 11.27
N ALA A 418 1.61 21.11 11.62
CA ALA A 418 0.60 21.76 10.80
C ALA A 418 1.24 22.34 9.52
N GLY A 419 0.60 22.12 8.38
CA GLY A 419 0.94 22.76 7.09
C GLY A 419 2.06 22.11 6.29
N LYS A 420 2.67 21.01 6.77
CA LYS A 420 3.61 20.20 6.00
C LYS A 420 3.26 18.73 6.19
N ARG A 421 2.74 18.09 5.13
CA ARG A 421 2.50 16.64 5.12
C ARG A 421 3.87 15.96 5.32
N GLU A 422 3.88 14.85 6.06
CA GLU A 422 5.08 14.01 6.26
C GLU A 422 6.21 14.62 7.11
N GLN A 423 5.94 15.63 7.94
CA GLN A 423 6.91 16.08 8.96
C GLN A 423 6.38 15.86 10.37
N VAL A 424 7.27 15.37 11.23
CA VAL A 424 6.98 15.16 12.66
C VAL A 424 7.85 16.08 13.52
N LEU A 425 7.26 16.60 14.60
CA LEU A 425 7.99 17.27 15.67
C LEU A 425 8.22 16.28 16.81
N ILE A 426 9.48 15.98 17.06
CA ILE A 426 9.93 15.14 18.17
C ILE A 426 10.37 16.03 19.32
N LYS A 427 9.89 15.71 20.53
CA LYS A 427 10.39 16.22 21.81
C LYS A 427 10.69 15.03 22.70
N ALA A 428 11.96 14.72 22.91
CA ALA A 428 12.36 13.51 23.62
C ALA A 428 13.59 13.74 24.52
N ALA A 429 13.69 13.02 25.62
CA ALA A 429 14.82 13.07 26.55
C ALA A 429 15.16 11.66 27.04
N VAL A 430 16.42 11.40 27.35
CA VAL A 430 16.83 10.23 28.15
C VAL A 430 16.74 10.62 29.63
N ASP A 431 16.54 9.66 30.53
CA ASP A 431 16.48 9.90 31.97
C ASP A 431 17.68 10.73 32.46
N GLY A 432 17.39 11.88 33.09
CA GLY A 432 18.40 12.84 33.56
C GLY A 432 19.11 13.66 32.46
N GLY A 433 18.80 13.41 31.19
CA GLY A 433 19.34 14.11 30.03
C GLY A 433 18.58 15.40 29.68
N LYS A 434 19.21 16.26 28.87
CA LYS A 434 18.53 17.44 28.31
C LYS A 434 17.56 16.99 27.20
N PRO A 435 16.33 17.54 27.15
CA PRO A 435 15.40 17.22 26.08
C PRO A 435 15.92 17.74 24.74
N ALA A 436 15.90 16.86 23.74
CA ALA A 436 16.08 17.19 22.35
C ALA A 436 14.74 17.55 21.71
N LYS A 437 14.77 18.52 20.79
CA LYS A 437 13.62 18.91 19.98
C LYS A 437 14.06 19.01 18.54
N ALA A 438 13.49 18.18 17.68
CA ALA A 438 13.81 18.16 16.26
C ALA A 438 12.54 18.05 15.40
N LYS A 439 12.63 18.59 14.20
CA LYS A 439 11.66 18.38 13.14
C LYS A 439 12.29 17.36 12.20
N LEU A 440 11.58 16.27 11.93
CA LEU A 440 12.05 15.23 11.02
C LEU A 440 11.08 15.12 9.85
N ALA A 441 11.60 15.16 8.63
CA ALA A 441 10.97 14.65 7.42
C ALA A 441 11.18 13.14 7.30
N ASP A 442 10.49 12.51 6.34
CA ASP A 442 10.64 11.07 6.07
C ASP A 442 12.10 10.70 5.81
N GLY A 443 12.59 9.66 6.50
CA GLY A 443 13.97 9.17 6.45
C GLY A 443 14.97 9.96 7.30
N GLU A 444 14.60 11.12 7.86
CA GLU A 444 15.51 11.88 8.72
C GLU A 444 15.62 11.27 10.13
N SER A 445 16.73 11.57 10.82
CA SER A 445 17.00 11.12 12.18
C SER A 445 17.43 12.24 13.13
N VAL A 446 17.22 12.02 14.43
CA VAL A 446 17.74 12.88 15.50
C VAL A 446 18.40 12.05 16.60
N ARG A 447 19.54 12.51 17.11
CA ARG A 447 20.18 11.93 18.29
C ARG A 447 19.63 12.49 19.60
N VAL A 448 19.33 11.60 20.53
CA VAL A 448 18.83 11.91 21.88
C VAL A 448 19.63 11.07 22.88
N GLY A 449 20.72 11.65 23.40
CA GLY A 449 21.70 10.90 24.18
C GLY A 449 22.44 9.88 23.31
N GLU A 450 22.40 8.61 23.71
CA GLU A 450 22.96 7.47 22.97
C GLU A 450 21.99 6.87 21.94
N TYR A 451 20.76 7.38 21.87
CA TYR A 451 19.73 6.88 20.96
C TYR A 451 19.65 7.73 19.69
N GLU A 452 19.33 7.07 18.58
CA GLU A 452 18.99 7.70 17.31
C GLU A 452 17.53 7.38 16.98
N LEU A 453 16.71 8.42 16.76
CA LEU A 453 15.31 8.28 16.41
C LEU A 453 15.16 8.58 14.93
N VAL A 454 14.74 7.60 14.14
CA VAL A 454 14.53 7.71 12.69
C VAL A 454 13.03 7.72 12.43
N TYR A 455 12.55 8.71 11.69
CA TYR A 455 11.16 8.76 11.26
C TYR A 455 11.00 8.15 9.87
N THR A 456 10.01 7.29 9.70
CA THR A 456 9.65 6.68 8.41
C THR A 456 8.17 6.93 8.16
N GLY A 457 7.82 7.67 7.11
CA GLY A 457 6.44 7.91 6.70
C GLY A 457 5.71 6.62 6.30
N THR A 458 4.38 6.62 6.36
CA THR A 458 3.55 5.45 6.00
C THR A 458 3.91 4.89 4.63
N ARG A 459 4.08 5.78 3.65
CA ARG A 459 4.40 5.44 2.26
C ARG A 459 5.71 4.65 2.17
N SER A 460 6.78 5.14 2.81
CA SER A 460 8.09 4.46 2.86
C SER A 460 8.05 3.13 3.63
N ARG A 461 7.19 3.00 4.64
CA ARG A 461 7.06 1.77 5.43
C ARG A 461 6.37 0.63 4.67
N VAL A 462 5.31 0.93 3.92
CA VAL A 462 4.66 -0.04 3.03
C VAL A 462 5.69 -0.63 2.08
N LEU A 463 6.56 0.21 1.55
CA LEU A 463 7.60 -0.18 0.60
C LEU A 463 8.69 -1.06 1.22
N ALA A 464 9.17 -0.73 2.42
CA ALA A 464 10.15 -1.54 3.14
C ALA A 464 9.64 -2.95 3.51
N LYS A 465 8.32 -3.16 3.55
CA LYS A 465 7.72 -4.49 3.79
C LYS A 465 7.52 -5.32 2.52
N ILE A 466 7.53 -4.68 1.34
CA ILE A 466 7.27 -5.32 0.05
C ILE A 466 8.59 -5.60 -0.70
N SER A 467 9.65 -4.84 -0.42
CA SER A 467 11.04 -5.13 -0.86
C SER A 467 11.62 -6.30 -0.10
#